data_AF-S5ZT08-F1
#
_entry.id   AF-S5ZT08-F1
#
_cell.length_a   1.000
_cell.length_b   1.000
_cell.length_c   1.000
_cell.angle_alpha   90.00
_cell.angle_beta   90.00
_cell.angle_gamma   90.00
#
_symmetry.space_group_name_H-M   'P 1'
#
loop_
_entity.id
_entity.type
_entity.pdbx_description
1 polymer ?
#
loop_
_entity_poly.entity_id
_entity_poly.type
_entity_poly.pdbx_seq_one_letter_code
_entity_poly.pdbx_strand_id
1 'polypeptide(L)'
;MIRLNRLGDDMKNKLVLWGLVFAWCGMIYYFTESPMFTGTNTASWISEIVQKLQLGHVDHINDGFLSWNYIVRKLAHLSVFGLLAVLGWRALYPRRFAMVGAWVFAVIYAGLDEWHQSFQPGRTPLLSDVVIDACGAGIALFVVRVYLRRTGSSV
;
A
#
# COMPACT_ATOMS: atom_id res chain seq x y z
N MET A 1 -22.83 -32.27 12.96
CA MET A 1 -23.04 -31.59 11.66
C MET A 1 -22.77 -30.08 11.72
N ILE A 2 -23.29 -29.34 12.71
CA ILE A 2 -23.15 -27.87 12.81
C ILE A 2 -21.69 -27.35 12.91
N ARG A 3 -20.79 -28.06 13.59
CA ARG A 3 -19.36 -27.65 13.71
C ARG A 3 -18.57 -27.74 12.40
N LEU A 4 -18.90 -28.70 11.52
CA LEU A 4 -18.17 -28.89 10.26
C LEU A 4 -18.52 -27.80 9.23
N ASN A 5 -19.78 -27.37 9.19
CA ASN A 5 -20.18 -26.23 8.35
C ASN A 5 -19.51 -24.93 8.79
N ARG A 6 -19.45 -24.64 10.10
CA ARG A 6 -18.77 -23.44 10.62
C ARG A 6 -17.28 -23.41 10.27
N LEU A 7 -16.59 -24.53 10.41
CA LEU A 7 -15.17 -24.64 10.01
C LEU A 7 -14.98 -24.46 8.50
N GLY A 8 -15.92 -24.97 7.68
CA GLY A 8 -15.92 -24.78 6.24
C GLY A 8 -16.12 -23.31 5.84
N ASP A 9 -17.03 -22.60 6.50
CA ASP A 9 -17.32 -21.20 6.24
C ASP A 9 -16.16 -20.29 6.68
N ASP A 10 -15.54 -20.56 7.83
CA ASP A 10 -14.34 -19.86 8.29
C ASP A 10 -13.15 -20.04 7.33
N MET A 11 -12.97 -21.25 6.80
CA MET A 11 -11.92 -21.55 5.83
C MET A 11 -12.15 -20.80 4.51
N LYS A 12 -13.39 -20.80 4.00
CA LYS A 12 -13.77 -20.07 2.78
C LYS A 12 -13.54 -18.57 2.94
N ASN A 13 -13.92 -18.00 4.08
CA ASN A 13 -13.68 -16.57 4.36
C ASN A 13 -12.19 -16.24 4.37
N LYS A 14 -11.35 -17.09 4.97
CA LYS A 14 -9.89 -16.91 4.94
C LYS A 14 -9.32 -17.04 3.53
N LEU A 15 -9.80 -17.98 2.73
CA LEU A 15 -9.40 -18.13 1.33
C LEU A 15 -9.73 -16.87 0.52
N VAL A 16 -10.93 -16.30 0.69
CA VAL A 16 -11.30 -15.03 0.04
C VAL A 16 -10.39 -13.89 0.48
N LEU A 17 -10.11 -13.77 1.78
CA LEU A 17 -9.21 -12.72 2.30
C LEU A 17 -7.79 -12.85 1.76
N TRP A 18 -7.23 -14.06 1.71
CA TRP A 18 -5.93 -14.30 1.08
C TRP A 18 -5.98 -14.02 -0.43
N GLY A 19 -7.07 -14.39 -1.09
CA GLY A 19 -7.32 -14.01 -2.49
C GLY A 19 -7.26 -12.50 -2.70
N LEU A 20 -7.88 -11.71 -1.82
CA LEU A 20 -7.80 -10.24 -1.85
C LEU A 20 -6.38 -9.72 -1.60
N VAL A 21 -5.64 -10.31 -0.66
CA VAL A 21 -4.23 -9.95 -0.41
C VAL A 21 -3.39 -10.18 -1.67
N PHE A 22 -3.49 -11.36 -2.29
CA PHE A 22 -2.73 -11.66 -3.49
C PHE A 22 -3.17 -10.82 -4.69
N ALA A 23 -4.47 -10.58 -4.84
CA ALA A 23 -4.98 -9.66 -5.87
C ALA A 23 -4.41 -8.24 -5.67
N TRP A 24 -4.34 -7.77 -4.42
CA TRP A 24 -3.76 -6.46 -4.11
C TRP A 24 -2.26 -6.41 -4.38
N CYS A 25 -1.50 -7.46 -4.02
CA CYS A 25 -0.10 -7.60 -4.40
C CYS A 25 0.08 -7.53 -5.92
N GLY A 26 -0.70 -8.31 -6.68
CA GLY A 26 -0.66 -8.29 -8.14
C GLY A 26 -0.98 -6.91 -8.72
N MET A 27 -1.93 -6.19 -8.10
CA MET A 27 -2.24 -4.81 -8.47
C MET A 27 -1.05 -3.87 -8.24
N ILE A 28 -0.39 -3.94 -7.07
CA ILE A 28 0.82 -3.15 -6.77
C ILE A 28 1.88 -3.41 -7.81
N TYR A 29 2.19 -4.69 -8.04
CA TYR A 29 3.20 -5.12 -9.00
C TYR A 29 2.92 -4.56 -10.41
N TYR A 30 1.67 -4.68 -10.88
CA TYR A 30 1.26 -4.17 -12.19
C TYR A 30 1.43 -2.65 -12.32
N PHE A 31 1.04 -1.88 -11.29
CA PHE A 31 1.22 -0.42 -11.31
C PHE A 31 2.69 -0.02 -11.25
N THR A 32 3.50 -0.72 -10.46
CA THR A 32 4.93 -0.48 -10.33
C THR A 32 5.68 -0.76 -11.64
N GLU A 33 5.31 -1.81 -12.37
CA GLU A 33 5.90 -2.18 -13.67
C GLU A 33 5.47 -1.22 -14.80
N SER A 34 4.29 -0.62 -14.68
CA SER A 34 3.65 0.08 -15.79
C SER A 34 4.44 1.31 -16.29
N PRO A 35 4.74 1.40 -17.60
CA PRO A 35 5.32 2.59 -18.22
C PRO A 35 4.44 3.85 -18.08
N MET A 36 3.13 3.66 -17.89
CA MET A 36 2.15 4.74 -17.71
C MET A 36 2.33 5.46 -16.37
N PHE A 37 2.83 4.77 -15.35
CA PHE A 37 2.97 5.30 -13.98
C PHE A 37 4.44 5.63 -13.65
N THR A 38 5.19 6.07 -14.65
CA THR A 38 6.54 6.63 -14.47
C THR A 38 6.47 7.99 -13.76
N GLY A 39 7.58 8.40 -13.14
CA GLY A 39 7.67 9.70 -12.47
C GLY A 39 7.38 10.87 -13.41
N THR A 40 7.76 10.76 -14.68
CA THR A 40 7.53 11.76 -15.73
C THR A 40 6.07 11.83 -16.15
N ASN A 41 5.45 10.69 -16.48
CA ASN A 41 4.04 10.65 -16.89
C ASN A 41 3.11 11.09 -15.75
N THR A 42 3.43 10.71 -14.50
CA THR A 42 2.70 11.15 -13.31
C THR A 42 2.84 12.67 -13.11
N ALA A 43 4.04 13.24 -13.31
CA ALA A 43 4.25 14.67 -13.22
C ALA A 43 3.43 15.45 -14.26
N SER A 44 3.39 14.98 -15.51
CA SER A 44 2.61 15.60 -16.59
C SER A 44 1.11 15.62 -16.29
N TRP A 45 0.56 14.52 -15.76
CA TRP A 45 -0.85 14.48 -15.37
C TRP A 45 -1.16 15.40 -14.19
N ILE A 46 -0.26 15.47 -13.19
CA ILE A 46 -0.43 16.34 -12.03
C ILE A 46 -0.35 17.82 -12.45
N SER A 47 0.60 18.20 -13.30
CA SER A 47 0.73 19.58 -13.76
C SER A 47 -0.51 20.05 -14.53
N GLU A 48 -1.09 19.21 -15.38
CA GLU A 48 -2.33 19.54 -16.11
C GLU A 48 -3.48 19.81 -15.13
N ILE A 49 -3.65 18.96 -14.13
CA ILE A 49 -4.73 19.10 -13.13
C ILE A 49 -4.52 20.36 -12.28
N VAL A 50 -3.31 20.57 -11.76
CA VAL A 50 -3.01 21.72 -10.89
C VAL A 50 -3.16 23.04 -11.64
N GLN A 51 -2.71 23.13 -12.89
CA GLN A 51 -2.88 24.31 -13.74
C GLN A 51 -4.36 24.55 -14.08
N LYS A 52 -5.10 23.49 -14.44
CA LYS A 52 -6.54 23.60 -14.75
C LYS A 52 -7.36 24.09 -13.56
N LEU A 53 -7.00 23.68 -12.35
CA LEU A 53 -7.66 24.09 -11.11
C LEU A 53 -7.14 25.40 -10.52
N GLN A 54 -6.17 26.07 -11.18
CA GLN A 54 -5.50 27.28 -10.70
C GLN A 54 -4.93 27.14 -9.27
N LEU A 55 -4.56 25.93 -8.87
CA LEU A 55 -4.06 25.62 -7.52
C LEU A 55 -2.58 25.99 -7.32
N GLY A 56 -1.90 26.42 -8.39
CA GLY A 56 -0.51 26.86 -8.38
C GLY A 56 0.16 26.70 -9.74
N HIS A 57 1.40 27.18 -9.87
CA HIS A 57 2.24 26.89 -11.03
C HIS A 57 3.13 25.68 -10.69
N VAL A 58 3.03 24.61 -11.48
CA VAL A 58 3.91 23.45 -11.35
C VAL A 58 5.02 23.61 -12.35
N ASP A 59 6.18 24.06 -11.91
CA ASP A 59 7.37 24.05 -12.74
C ASP A 59 7.83 22.61 -12.95
N HIS A 60 7.79 22.13 -14.19
CA HIS A 60 8.22 20.79 -14.59
C HIS A 60 9.70 20.48 -14.31
N ILE A 61 10.46 21.45 -13.80
CA ILE A 61 11.90 21.37 -13.57
C ILE A 61 12.23 21.02 -12.10
N ASN A 62 11.31 21.24 -11.17
CA ASN A 62 11.55 20.99 -9.75
C ASN A 62 11.03 19.61 -9.31
N ASP A 63 11.83 18.57 -9.50
CA ASP A 63 11.62 17.23 -8.91
C ASP A 63 12.12 17.15 -7.44
N GLY A 64 12.04 18.27 -6.72
CA GLY A 64 12.43 18.33 -5.32
C GLY A 64 11.48 17.54 -4.40
N PHE A 65 11.91 17.30 -3.16
CA PHE A 65 11.14 16.62 -2.11
C PHE A 65 9.79 17.29 -1.78
N LEU A 66 9.60 18.56 -2.15
CA LEU A 66 8.35 19.32 -1.95
C LEU A 66 7.54 19.49 -3.24
N SER A 67 7.94 18.84 -4.32
CA SER A 67 7.18 18.87 -5.57
C SER A 67 5.84 18.16 -5.42
N TRP A 68 4.82 18.66 -6.13
CA TRP A 68 3.51 18.01 -6.15
C TRP A 68 3.59 16.57 -6.62
N ASN A 69 4.45 16.29 -7.62
CA ASN A 69 4.70 14.92 -8.09
C ASN A 69 5.26 14.02 -6.99
N TYR A 70 6.29 14.48 -6.27
CA TYR A 70 6.87 13.71 -5.18
C TYR A 70 5.83 13.45 -4.07
N ILE A 71 5.12 14.48 -3.62
CA ILE A 71 4.12 14.37 -2.53
C ILE A 71 3.01 13.40 -2.92
N VAL A 72 2.40 13.57 -4.10
CA VAL A 72 1.30 12.71 -4.56
C VAL A 72 1.77 11.25 -4.68
N ARG A 73 2.95 11.02 -5.25
CA ARG A 73 3.51 9.66 -5.36
C ARG A 73 3.76 9.04 -3.98
N LYS A 74 4.38 9.76 -3.04
CA LYS A 74 4.63 9.22 -1.69
C LYS A 74 3.34 8.95 -0.93
N LEU A 75 2.31 9.79 -1.08
CA LEU A 75 1.00 9.54 -0.49
C LEU A 75 0.29 8.33 -1.10
N ALA A 76 0.42 8.11 -2.41
CA ALA A 76 -0.14 6.94 -3.07
C ALA A 76 0.51 5.66 -2.54
N HIS A 77 1.83 5.61 -2.50
CA HIS A 77 2.62 4.50 -1.93
C HIS A 77 2.23 4.22 -0.47
N LEU A 78 2.25 5.25 0.38
CA LEU A 78 1.80 5.17 1.78
C LEU A 78 0.40 4.55 1.92
N SER A 79 -0.54 4.95 1.06
CA SER A 79 -1.92 4.48 1.10
C SER A 79 -2.07 3.03 0.63
N VAL A 80 -1.37 2.67 -0.45
CA VAL A 80 -1.44 1.35 -1.08
C VAL A 80 -0.83 0.27 -0.18
N PHE A 81 0.30 0.56 0.46
CA PHE A 81 0.91 -0.34 1.44
C PHE A 81 0.16 -0.33 2.79
N GLY A 82 -0.46 0.80 3.15
CA GLY A 82 -1.42 0.88 4.25
C GLY A 82 -2.57 -0.11 4.08
N LEU A 83 -3.20 -0.14 2.91
CA LEU A 83 -4.30 -1.08 2.61
C LEU A 83 -3.80 -2.53 2.56
N LEU A 84 -2.63 -2.79 1.99
CA LEU A 84 -2.01 -4.13 2.01
C LEU A 84 -1.86 -4.66 3.45
N ALA A 85 -1.38 -3.82 4.37
CA ALA A 85 -1.23 -4.18 5.77
C ALA A 85 -2.58 -4.47 6.45
N VAL A 86 -3.62 -3.69 6.15
CA VAL A 86 -4.98 -3.92 6.68
C VAL A 86 -5.57 -5.24 6.17
N LEU A 87 -5.42 -5.54 4.88
CA LEU A 87 -5.87 -6.81 4.29
C LEU A 87 -5.10 -7.99 4.89
N GLY A 88 -3.77 -7.88 5.01
CA GLY A 88 -2.93 -8.88 5.64
C GLY A 88 -3.31 -9.12 7.11
N TRP A 89 -3.61 -8.06 7.86
CA TRP A 89 -4.06 -8.19 9.25
C TRP A 89 -5.39 -8.94 9.33
N ARG A 90 -6.37 -8.59 8.49
CA ARG A 90 -7.66 -9.30 8.41
C ARG A 90 -7.49 -10.78 8.07
N ALA A 91 -6.58 -11.11 7.15
CA ALA A 91 -6.30 -12.50 6.77
C ALA A 91 -5.58 -13.29 7.88
N LEU A 92 -4.76 -12.63 8.70
CA LEU A 92 -4.01 -13.24 9.81
C LEU A 92 -4.81 -13.34 11.12
N TYR A 93 -5.85 -12.52 11.30
CA TYR A 93 -6.72 -12.56 12.47
C TYR A 93 -7.37 -13.96 12.67
N PRO A 94 -7.52 -14.48 13.91
CA PRO A 94 -7.21 -13.91 15.23
C PRO A 94 -5.83 -14.26 15.79
N ARG A 95 -4.80 -14.46 14.95
CA ARG A 95 -3.47 -14.79 15.49
C ARG A 95 -2.97 -13.70 16.44
N ARG A 96 -2.33 -14.10 17.55
CA ARG A 96 -1.82 -13.20 18.62
C ARG A 96 -1.01 -12.00 18.09
N PHE A 97 -0.23 -12.22 17.04
CA PHE A 97 0.62 -11.21 16.43
C PHE A 97 0.16 -10.81 15.02
N ALA A 98 -1.14 -10.88 14.72
CA ALA A 98 -1.66 -10.61 13.37
C ALA A 98 -1.27 -9.22 12.83
N MET A 99 -1.35 -8.16 13.67
CA MET A 99 -0.95 -6.81 13.24
C MET A 99 0.56 -6.70 12.96
N VAL A 100 1.39 -7.29 13.83
CA VAL A 100 2.85 -7.30 13.64
C VAL A 100 3.23 -8.11 12.40
N GLY A 101 2.61 -9.29 12.22
CA GLY A 101 2.84 -10.15 11.06
C GLY A 101 2.41 -9.47 9.75
N ALA A 102 1.29 -8.75 9.76
CA ALA A 102 0.83 -7.99 8.60
C ALA A 102 1.75 -6.81 8.27
N TRP A 103 2.26 -6.12 9.28
CA TRP A 103 3.25 -5.05 9.09
C TRP A 103 4.56 -5.62 8.50
N VAL A 104 5.12 -6.68 9.10
CA VAL A 104 6.33 -7.33 8.59
C VAL A 104 6.13 -7.82 7.15
N PHE A 105 4.99 -8.42 6.85
CA PHE A 105 4.64 -8.82 5.48
C PHE A 105 4.64 -7.63 4.52
N ALA A 106 4.02 -6.50 4.88
CA ALA A 106 4.00 -5.30 4.04
C ALA A 106 5.42 -4.72 3.83
N VAL A 107 6.28 -4.72 4.86
CA VAL A 107 7.68 -4.27 4.73
C VAL A 107 8.49 -5.18 3.81
N ILE A 108 8.35 -6.51 3.95
CA ILE A 108 8.99 -7.47 3.04
C ILE A 108 8.50 -7.24 1.62
N TYR A 109 7.20 -7.05 1.43
CA TYR A 109 6.62 -6.79 0.11
C TYR A 109 7.12 -5.48 -0.50
N ALA A 110 7.30 -4.41 0.30
CA ALA A 110 7.87 -3.16 -0.16
C ALA A 110 9.33 -3.33 -0.61
N GLY A 111 10.11 -4.13 0.13
CA GLY A 111 11.46 -4.49 -0.30
C GLY A 111 11.49 -5.31 -1.60
N LEU A 112 10.53 -6.21 -1.80
CA LEU A 112 10.37 -6.96 -3.05
C LEU A 112 9.97 -6.05 -4.21
N ASP A 113 9.11 -5.05 -3.97
CA ASP A 113 8.70 -4.07 -4.97
C ASP A 113 9.90 -3.22 -5.42
N GLU A 114 10.69 -2.69 -4.49
CA GLU A 114 11.90 -1.93 -4.82
C GLU A 114 12.98 -2.80 -5.50
N TRP A 115 13.12 -4.06 -5.08
CA TRP A 115 13.99 -5.01 -5.77
C TRP A 115 13.51 -5.26 -7.20
N HIS A 116 12.21 -5.42 -7.42
CA HIS A 116 11.65 -5.54 -8.76
C HIS A 116 11.89 -4.27 -9.60
N GLN A 117 11.66 -3.08 -9.04
CA GLN A 117 11.93 -1.81 -9.70
C GLN A 117 13.41 -1.65 -10.12
N SER A 118 14.34 -2.30 -9.42
CA SER A 118 15.77 -2.27 -9.78
C SER A 118 16.07 -2.86 -11.16
N PHE A 119 15.17 -3.70 -11.70
CA PHE A 119 15.29 -4.25 -13.05
C PHE A 119 14.67 -3.35 -14.13
N GLN A 120 13.94 -2.30 -13.73
CA GLN A 120 13.26 -1.43 -14.68
C GLN A 120 14.19 -0.29 -15.16
N PRO A 121 14.41 -0.13 -16.47
CA PRO A 121 15.25 0.94 -17.01
C PRO A 121 14.76 2.32 -16.57
N GLY A 122 15.66 3.15 -16.05
CA GLY A 122 15.34 4.51 -15.62
C GLY A 122 14.66 4.63 -14.26
N ARG A 123 14.52 3.53 -13.51
CA ARG A 123 14.15 3.55 -12.08
C ARG A 123 15.39 3.39 -11.21
N THR A 124 15.45 4.20 -10.15
CA THR A 124 16.44 4.03 -9.09
C THR A 124 15.71 3.53 -7.87
N PRO A 125 15.97 2.28 -7.42
CA PRO A 125 15.39 1.79 -6.18
C PRO A 125 15.95 2.60 -5.02
N LEU A 126 15.08 2.98 -4.09
CA LEU A 126 15.43 3.85 -2.97
C LEU A 126 14.99 3.19 -1.67
N LEU A 127 15.92 3.02 -0.73
CA LEU A 127 15.60 2.55 0.61
C LEU A 127 14.57 3.46 1.32
N SER A 128 14.55 4.75 0.97
CA SER A 128 13.54 5.68 1.46
C SER A 128 12.11 5.26 1.12
N ASP A 129 11.91 4.54 0.03
CA ASP A 129 10.59 4.18 -0.48
C ASP A 129 10.04 3.03 0.36
N VAL A 130 10.87 2.01 0.63
CA VAL A 130 10.58 0.95 1.62
C VAL A 130 10.22 1.54 2.99
N VAL A 131 10.95 2.56 3.45
CA VAL A 131 10.68 3.20 4.76
C VAL A 131 9.33 3.92 4.74
N ILE A 132 9.00 4.64 3.67
CA ILE A 132 7.72 5.34 3.54
C ILE A 132 6.56 4.33 3.50
N ASP A 133 6.72 3.23 2.78
CA ASP A 133 5.73 2.15 2.70
C ASP A 133 5.52 1.46 4.05
N ALA A 134 6.62 1.20 4.77
CA ALA A 134 6.60 0.67 6.14
C ALA A 134 5.86 1.60 7.10
N CYS A 135 6.08 2.92 6.99
CA CYS A 135 5.36 3.93 7.74
C CYS A 135 3.87 3.94 7.41
N GLY A 136 3.49 3.85 6.13
CA GLY A 136 2.09 3.76 5.69
C GLY A 136 1.36 2.54 6.25
N ALA A 137 2.00 1.37 6.17
CA ALA A 137 1.52 0.15 6.79
C ALA A 137 1.31 0.33 8.31
N GLY A 138 2.29 0.92 9.00
CA GLY A 138 2.22 1.17 10.44
C GLY A 138 1.10 2.13 10.83
N ILE A 139 0.95 3.24 10.12
CA ILE A 139 -0.10 4.25 10.34
C ILE A 139 -1.48 3.62 10.14
N ALA A 140 -1.70 2.89 9.05
CA ALA A 140 -2.99 2.26 8.77
C ALA A 140 -3.38 1.24 9.87
N LEU A 141 -2.44 0.40 10.29
CA LEU A 141 -2.67 -0.55 11.38
C LEU A 141 -2.90 0.14 12.74
N PHE A 142 -2.20 1.25 13.00
CA PHE A 142 -2.43 2.05 14.20
C PHE A 142 -3.84 2.64 14.21
N VAL A 143 -4.29 3.21 13.10
CA VAL A 143 -5.67 3.73 12.94
C VAL A 143 -6.69 2.63 13.18
N VAL A 144 -6.50 1.45 12.59
CA VAL A 144 -7.36 0.28 12.83
C VAL A 144 -7.39 -0.09 14.32
N ARG A 145 -6.24 -0.13 14.98
CA ARG A 145 -6.16 -0.46 16.41
C ARG A 145 -6.90 0.55 17.29
N VAL A 146 -6.77 1.84 16.99
CA VAL A 146 -7.50 2.90 17.72
C VAL A 146 -9.00 2.76 17.48
N TYR A 147 -9.42 2.50 16.25
CA TYR A 147 -10.82 2.30 15.89
C TYR A 147 -11.43 1.11 16.65
N LEU A 148 -10.79 -0.05 16.66
CA LEU A 148 -11.28 -1.24 17.36
C LEU A 148 -11.40 -1.04 18.88
N ARG A 149 -10.46 -0.30 19.47
CA ARG A 149 -10.52 0.06 20.90
C ARG A 149 -11.71 0.95 21.22
N ARG A 150 -12.07 1.87 20.32
CA ARG A 150 -13.22 2.77 20.51
C ARG A 150 -14.55 2.06 20.33
N THR A 151 -14.64 1.08 19.43
CA THR A 151 -15.88 0.34 19.17
C THR A 151 -16.13 -0.82 20.13
N GLY A 152 -15.25 -1.02 21.13
CA GLY A 152 -15.34 -2.13 22.08
C GLY A 152 -15.25 -3.51 21.41
N SER A 153 -14.75 -3.55 20.17
CA SER A 153 -14.70 -4.79 19.40
C SER A 153 -13.55 -5.65 19.92
N SER A 154 -13.88 -6.79 20.53
CA SER A 154 -12.95 -7.85 20.89
C SER A 154 -12.51 -8.60 19.63
N VAL A 155 -11.74 -7.89 18.81
CA VAL A 155 -10.97 -8.46 17.69
C VAL A 155 -9.54 -8.64 18.19
#